data_AF-A0A926ITQ1-F1
#
_entry.id   AF-A0A926ITQ1-F1
#
_cell.length_a   1.000
_cell.length_b   1.000
_cell.length_c   1.000
_cell.angle_alpha   90.00
_cell.angle_beta   90.00
_cell.angle_gamma   90.00
#
_symmetry.space_group_name_H-M   'P 1'
#
loop_
_entity.id
_entity.type
_entity.pdbx_description
1 polymer ?
#
loop_
_entity_poly.entity_id
_entity_poly.type
_entity_poly.pdbx_seq_one_letter_code
_entity_poly.pdbx_strand_id
1 'polypeptide(L)'
;MNEKFGKSVVKYEVSKCANYSEGMKTVAKFADILGISLEKYNKVSETGVGYNAANEFVKYLKSSNDYSTSVLQDKLDTLCSQKLIPSDSGKGSSSSSSSSKGGAGTTAPSVPVINDEVFEFTDLDGADWAKTYIYKLLEKGVISKSADKKFNPNTNITRAEFAKMASVLFNCEEYGGTAKFSDVSENDWYFKYVMALYKSGAVNGVSETEFAPNDYITRQDMCVILAKLANLDTSTAAADFADSTDIAPYALGAVAAAKNSGIINGYSDNTFKPSAFATRAECAKMLCSTK
;
A
#
# COMPACT_ATOMS: atom_id res chain seq x y z
N MET A 1 1.27 8.59 14.78
CA MET A 1 0.68 7.50 13.97
C MET A 1 -0.07 6.60 14.94
N ASN A 2 -1.36 6.31 14.74
CA ASN A 2 -2.17 5.57 15.71
C ASN A 2 -1.61 4.14 15.89
N GLU A 3 -1.34 3.72 17.12
CA GLU A 3 -0.71 2.42 17.44
C GLU A 3 -1.50 1.23 16.86
N LYS A 4 -2.84 1.32 16.85
CA LYS A 4 -3.71 0.32 16.21
C LYS A 4 -3.50 0.23 14.70
N PHE A 5 -3.29 1.37 14.04
CA PHE A 5 -3.04 1.44 12.61
C PHE A 5 -1.68 0.83 12.25
N GLY A 6 -0.64 1.11 13.05
CA GLY A 6 0.69 0.52 12.88
C GLY A 6 0.67 -1.01 12.97
N LYS A 7 -0.04 -1.58 13.95
CA LYS A 7 -0.14 -3.03 14.16
C LYS A 7 -0.91 -3.74 13.04
N SER A 8 -1.97 -3.12 12.49
CA SER A 8 -2.67 -3.65 11.32
C SER A 8 -1.80 -3.68 10.05
N VAL A 9 -0.90 -2.70 9.88
CA VAL A 9 0.08 -2.70 8.77
C VAL A 9 1.04 -3.87 8.91
N VAL A 10 1.58 -4.13 10.10
CA VAL A 10 2.51 -5.26 10.28
C VAL A 10 1.85 -6.59 9.95
N LYS A 11 0.60 -6.82 10.38
CA LYS A 11 -0.13 -8.05 10.05
C LYS A 11 -0.25 -8.27 8.55
N TYR A 12 -0.56 -7.21 7.82
CA TYR A 12 -0.72 -7.24 6.38
C TYR A 12 0.61 -7.48 5.65
N GLU A 13 1.69 -6.83 6.07
CA GLU A 13 3.02 -7.05 5.48
C GLU A 13 3.54 -8.46 5.75
N VAL A 14 3.35 -8.96 6.97
CA VAL A 14 3.77 -10.32 7.34
C VAL A 14 2.93 -11.38 6.62
N SER A 15 1.65 -11.13 6.32
CA SER A 15 0.81 -12.10 5.59
C SER A 15 1.25 -12.31 4.14
N LYS A 16 1.84 -11.28 3.50
CA LYS A 16 2.39 -11.34 2.15
C LYS A 16 3.74 -12.04 2.05
N CYS A 17 4.46 -12.16 3.16
CA CYS A 17 5.80 -12.76 3.16
C CYS A 17 5.74 -14.22 2.69
N ALA A 18 6.50 -14.59 1.67
CA ALA A 18 6.51 -15.93 1.09
C ALA A 18 7.10 -16.97 2.05
N ASN A 19 7.99 -16.55 2.95
CA ASN A 19 8.66 -17.41 3.91
C ASN A 19 8.95 -16.66 5.23
N TYR A 20 9.45 -17.41 6.21
CA TYR A 20 9.75 -16.87 7.55
C TYR A 20 10.94 -15.90 7.56
N SER A 21 11.88 -15.99 6.62
CA SER A 21 13.01 -15.06 6.52
C SER A 21 12.52 -13.68 6.12
N GLU A 22 11.68 -13.60 5.09
CA GLU A 22 11.02 -12.36 4.68
C GLU A 22 10.12 -11.82 5.80
N GLY A 23 9.37 -12.71 6.46
CA GLY A 23 8.56 -12.35 7.62
C GLY A 23 9.37 -11.70 8.73
N MET A 24 10.55 -12.25 9.07
CA MET A 24 11.41 -11.66 10.11
C MET A 24 12.09 -10.35 9.67
N LYS A 25 12.38 -10.15 8.38
CA LYS A 25 12.84 -8.84 7.87
C LYS A 25 11.76 -7.78 8.03
N THR A 26 10.51 -8.14 7.73
CA THR A 26 9.35 -7.27 7.95
C THR A 26 9.19 -6.96 9.45
N VAL A 27 9.27 -7.96 10.32
CA VAL A 27 9.25 -7.76 11.78
C VAL A 27 10.34 -6.79 12.21
N ALA A 28 11.58 -6.92 11.71
CA ALA A 28 12.69 -6.02 12.06
C ALA A 28 12.44 -4.58 11.61
N LYS A 29 11.91 -4.38 10.39
CA LYS A 29 11.54 -3.06 9.88
C LYS A 29 10.48 -2.36 10.74
N PHE A 30 9.59 -3.14 11.36
CA PHE A 30 8.47 -2.63 12.15
C PHE A 30 8.62 -2.87 13.66
N ALA A 31 9.81 -3.21 14.14
CA ALA A 31 10.04 -3.54 15.55
C ALA A 31 9.62 -2.38 16.48
N ASP A 32 9.93 -1.13 16.10
CA ASP A 32 9.54 0.07 16.84
C ASP A 32 8.02 0.28 16.88
N ILE A 33 7.32 -0.07 15.79
CA ILE A 33 5.85 0.04 15.70
C ILE A 33 5.17 -1.07 16.51
N LEU A 34 5.75 -2.27 16.52
CA LEU A 34 5.31 -3.37 17.36
C LEU A 34 5.63 -3.16 18.85
N GLY A 35 6.62 -2.31 19.14
CA GLY A 35 7.16 -2.09 20.48
C GLY A 35 7.97 -3.28 21.00
N ILE A 36 8.51 -4.13 20.12
CA ILE A 36 9.25 -5.35 20.50
C ILE A 36 10.75 -5.21 20.28
N SER A 37 11.54 -5.90 21.10
CA SER A 37 12.98 -6.03 20.97
C SER A 37 13.36 -7.33 20.27
N LEU A 38 14.31 -7.25 19.34
CA LEU A 38 14.87 -8.39 18.62
C LEU A 38 16.21 -8.89 19.17
N GLU A 39 16.71 -8.33 20.27
CA GLU A 39 18.04 -8.66 20.79
C GLU A 39 18.22 -10.16 21.08
N LYS A 40 17.20 -10.79 21.68
CA LYS A 40 17.24 -12.21 22.00
C LYS A 40 17.22 -13.09 20.74
N TYR A 41 16.39 -12.72 19.77
CA TYR A 41 16.35 -13.39 18.47
C TYR A 41 17.68 -13.28 17.74
N ASN A 42 18.29 -12.09 17.72
CA ASN A 42 19.57 -11.85 17.04
C ASN A 42 20.72 -12.69 17.61
N LYS A 43 20.67 -13.08 18.89
CA LYS A 43 21.68 -13.97 19.51
C LYS A 43 21.56 -15.43 19.06
N VAL A 44 20.39 -15.85 18.57
CA VAL A 44 20.10 -17.25 18.21
C VAL A 44 19.74 -17.42 16.74
N SER A 45 19.65 -16.34 15.96
CA SER A 45 19.12 -16.30 14.58
C SER A 45 19.83 -17.26 13.62
N GLU A 46 21.12 -17.51 13.82
CA GLU A 46 21.93 -18.42 13.00
C GLU A 46 21.90 -19.88 13.48
N THR A 47 21.16 -20.17 14.56
CA THR A 47 21.03 -21.51 15.15
C THR A 47 19.71 -22.17 14.75
N GLY A 48 19.63 -23.49 14.88
CA GLY A 48 18.37 -24.24 14.72
C GLY A 48 17.20 -23.67 15.54
N VAL A 49 17.49 -23.12 16.73
CA VAL A 49 16.49 -22.46 17.60
C VAL A 49 16.00 -21.16 16.96
N GLY A 50 16.89 -20.36 16.37
CA GLY A 50 16.53 -19.14 15.64
C GLY A 50 15.67 -19.41 14.41
N TYR A 51 16.01 -20.41 13.61
CA TYR A 51 15.20 -20.80 12.45
C TYR A 51 13.79 -21.24 12.86
N ASN A 52 13.68 -22.08 13.90
CA ASN A 52 12.39 -22.49 14.43
C ASN A 52 11.59 -21.30 14.98
N ALA A 53 12.24 -20.41 15.73
CA ALA A 53 11.62 -19.21 16.27
C ALA A 53 11.10 -18.28 15.17
N ALA A 54 11.88 -18.04 14.12
CA ALA A 54 11.44 -17.26 12.96
C ALA A 54 10.20 -17.86 12.31
N ASN A 55 10.21 -19.17 12.07
CA ASN A 55 9.11 -19.88 11.42
C ASN A 55 7.81 -19.79 12.23
N GLU A 56 7.87 -20.15 13.50
CA GLU A 56 6.69 -20.17 14.38
C GLU A 56 6.20 -18.75 14.71
N PHE A 57 7.11 -17.78 14.85
CA PHE A 57 6.72 -16.39 15.12
C PHE A 57 6.03 -15.75 13.91
N VAL A 58 6.59 -15.91 12.71
CA VAL A 58 5.97 -15.39 11.48
C VAL A 58 4.62 -16.07 11.23
N LYS A 59 4.54 -17.40 11.43
CA LYS A 59 3.27 -18.13 11.33
C LYS A 59 2.24 -17.62 12.33
N TYR A 60 2.65 -17.38 13.58
CA TYR A 60 1.79 -16.79 14.60
C TYR A 60 1.27 -15.42 14.17
N LEU A 61 2.13 -14.54 13.65
CA LEU A 61 1.75 -13.22 13.16
C LEU A 61 0.71 -13.31 12.02
N LYS A 62 0.86 -14.27 11.10
CA LYS A 62 -0.11 -14.47 10.01
C LYS A 62 -1.49 -14.89 10.51
N SER A 63 -1.56 -15.72 11.56
CA SER A 63 -2.83 -16.25 12.08
C SER A 63 -3.44 -15.46 13.23
N SER A 64 -2.66 -14.65 13.94
CA SER A 64 -3.12 -13.96 15.16
C SER A 64 -3.94 -12.71 14.85
N ASN A 65 -4.87 -12.38 15.76
CA ASN A 65 -5.55 -11.08 15.79
C ASN A 65 -5.02 -10.19 16.92
N ASP A 66 -4.19 -10.73 17.81
CA ASP A 66 -3.62 -10.01 18.94
C ASP A 66 -2.17 -9.61 18.62
N TYR A 67 -1.97 -8.30 18.50
CA TYR A 67 -0.67 -7.65 18.26
C TYR A 67 -0.28 -6.79 19.47
N SER A 68 -0.79 -7.10 20.65
CA SER A 68 -0.37 -6.47 21.89
C SER A 68 1.12 -6.70 22.11
N THR A 69 1.85 -5.62 22.44
CA THR A 69 3.30 -5.63 22.52
C THR A 69 3.83 -6.67 23.49
N SER A 70 3.18 -6.81 24.66
CA SER A 70 3.50 -7.84 25.66
C SER A 70 3.35 -9.26 25.11
N VAL A 71 2.29 -9.53 24.35
CA VAL A 71 2.00 -10.85 23.76
C VAL A 71 3.02 -11.20 22.68
N LEU A 72 3.34 -10.24 21.81
CA LEU A 72 4.33 -10.44 20.75
C LEU A 72 5.74 -10.66 21.32
N GLN A 73 6.14 -9.85 22.31
CA GLN A 73 7.44 -9.98 22.95
C GLN A 73 7.58 -11.33 23.67
N ASP A 74 6.59 -11.69 24.51
CA ASP A 74 6.60 -12.96 25.25
C ASP A 74 6.65 -14.17 24.31
N LYS A 75 5.90 -14.12 23.20
CA LYS A 75 5.90 -15.18 22.19
C LYS A 75 7.27 -15.33 21.53
N LEU A 76 7.88 -14.22 21.09
CA LEU A 76 9.20 -14.24 20.45
C LEU A 76 10.27 -14.74 21.43
N ASP A 77 10.23 -14.27 22.68
CA ASP A 77 11.20 -14.66 23.70
C ASP A 77 11.06 -16.14 24.10
N THR A 78 9.84 -16.64 24.21
CA THR A 78 9.55 -18.05 24.47
C THR A 78 10.13 -18.92 23.36
N LEU A 79 9.87 -18.56 22.10
CA LEU A 79 10.37 -19.30 20.94
C LEU A 79 11.91 -19.32 20.88
N CYS A 80 12.57 -18.20 21.22
CA CYS A 80 14.03 -18.12 21.28
C CYS A 80 14.65 -18.93 22.44
N SER A 81 13.86 -19.35 23.43
CA SER A 81 14.31 -20.14 24.58
C SER A 81 13.97 -21.64 24.48
N GLN A 82 13.20 -22.06 23.46
CA GLN A 82 12.83 -23.46 23.31
C GLN A 82 14.01 -24.32 22.83
N LYS A 83 14.26 -25.43 23.55
CA LYS A 83 15.21 -26.45 23.13
C LYS A 83 14.56 -27.27 22.01
N LEU A 84 15.25 -27.44 20.88
CA LEU A 84 14.77 -28.30 19.79
C LEU A 84 14.61 -29.74 20.32
N ILE A 85 13.39 -30.26 20.27
CA ILE A 85 13.12 -31.69 20.48
C ILE A 85 13.30 -32.36 19.11
N PRO A 86 14.15 -33.39 18.96
CA PRO A 86 14.19 -34.17 17.73
C PRO A 86 12.79 -34.74 17.44
N SER A 87 12.28 -34.58 16.22
CA SER A 87 10.98 -35.12 15.84
C SER A 87 11.05 -36.64 15.78
N ASP A 88 10.36 -37.28 16.72
CA ASP A 88 10.16 -38.73 16.81
C ASP A 88 8.94 -39.11 15.97
N SER A 89 9.16 -39.84 14.88
CA SER A 89 8.11 -40.49 14.10
C SER A 89 8.09 -41.98 14.47
N GLY A 90 7.17 -42.38 15.33
CA GLY A 90 7.03 -43.76 15.79
C GLY A 90 6.17 -44.65 14.88
N LYS A 91 6.69 -45.81 14.45
CA LYS A 91 6.18 -47.17 14.75
C LYS A 91 6.91 -48.28 13.96
N GLY A 92 7.34 -49.34 14.67
CA GLY A 92 7.36 -50.72 14.15
C GLY A 92 8.69 -51.48 14.21
N SER A 93 8.82 -52.40 15.17
CA SER A 93 9.96 -53.30 15.46
C SER A 93 10.43 -54.21 14.31
N SER A 94 11.75 -54.43 14.19
CA SER A 94 12.41 -55.72 14.53
C SER A 94 13.94 -55.74 14.29
N SER A 95 14.63 -56.26 15.30
CA SER A 95 15.90 -57.01 15.32
C SER A 95 17.17 -56.56 14.57
N SER A 96 18.17 -56.27 15.40
CA SER A 96 19.53 -56.86 15.42
C SER A 96 20.71 -56.20 14.67
N SER A 97 21.71 -55.88 15.50
CA SER A 97 23.15 -56.05 15.32
C SER A 97 24.02 -54.90 14.77
N SER A 98 25.03 -54.58 15.59
CA SER A 98 26.44 -54.41 15.20
C SER A 98 26.91 -53.12 14.49
N SER A 99 27.61 -52.31 15.28
CA SER A 99 28.98 -51.80 15.04
C SER A 99 29.29 -50.81 13.90
N SER A 100 30.07 -49.79 14.29
CA SER A 100 31.22 -49.21 13.56
C SER A 100 31.04 -47.84 12.87
N LYS A 101 31.68 -46.83 13.50
CA LYS A 101 32.66 -45.89 12.92
C LYS A 101 32.45 -45.40 11.47
N GLY A 102 32.29 -44.10 11.32
CA GLY A 102 32.52 -43.41 10.04
C GLY A 102 32.04 -41.97 10.05
N GLY A 103 32.94 -41.03 10.37
CA GLY A 103 32.73 -39.61 10.11
C GLY A 103 32.77 -39.37 8.61
N ALA A 104 31.77 -38.66 8.08
CA ALA A 104 31.79 -38.08 6.74
C ALA A 104 31.01 -36.76 6.81
N GLY A 105 31.69 -35.68 6.46
CA GLY A 105 31.15 -34.33 6.44
C GLY A 105 29.96 -34.24 5.51
N THR A 106 28.80 -33.90 6.07
CA THR A 106 27.62 -33.50 5.34
C THR A 106 27.90 -32.11 4.76
N THR A 107 28.22 -32.02 3.48
CA THR A 107 28.12 -30.75 2.76
C THR A 107 26.67 -30.32 2.80
N ALA A 108 26.40 -29.22 3.50
CA ALA A 108 25.09 -28.59 3.55
C ALA A 108 24.59 -28.38 2.11
N PRO A 109 23.32 -28.71 1.81
CA PRO A 109 22.73 -28.38 0.52
C PRO A 109 22.84 -26.87 0.31
N SER A 110 23.53 -26.45 -0.76
CA SER A 110 23.56 -25.05 -1.18
C SER A 110 22.14 -24.64 -1.54
N VAL A 111 21.58 -23.74 -0.73
CA VAL A 111 20.28 -23.12 -0.99
C VAL A 111 20.38 -22.41 -2.34
N PRO A 112 19.48 -22.68 -3.30
CA PRO A 112 19.41 -21.90 -4.52
C PRO A 112 19.09 -20.44 -4.15
N VAL A 113 20.00 -19.53 -4.51
CA VAL A 113 19.78 -18.09 -4.41
C VAL A 113 18.71 -17.71 -5.44
N ILE A 114 17.44 -17.70 -5.01
CA ILE A 114 16.37 -17.10 -5.78
C ILE A 114 16.52 -15.59 -5.62
N ASN A 115 17.08 -14.92 -6.64
CA ASN A 115 17.00 -13.46 -6.77
C ASN A 115 15.55 -13.12 -7.14
N ASP A 116 14.70 -12.96 -6.13
CA ASP A 116 13.39 -12.36 -6.30
C ASP A 116 13.59 -10.84 -6.23
N GLU A 117 13.77 -10.20 -7.40
CA GLU A 117 13.95 -8.74 -7.45
C GLU A 117 12.69 -8.07 -6.89
N VAL A 118 12.85 -7.39 -5.75
CA VAL A 118 11.86 -6.44 -5.26
C VAL A 118 11.59 -5.45 -6.39
N PHE A 119 10.33 -5.37 -6.83
CA PHE A 119 9.96 -4.43 -7.89
C PHE A 119 10.08 -3.01 -7.33
N GLU A 120 11.02 -2.25 -7.89
CA GLU A 120 11.21 -0.84 -7.57
C GLU A 120 11.06 0.00 -8.83
N PHE A 121 10.35 1.12 -8.69
CA PHE A 121 10.35 2.18 -9.69
C PHE A 121 11.73 2.88 -9.71
N THR A 122 12.28 3.06 -10.90
CA THR A 122 13.65 3.58 -11.10
C THR A 122 13.72 5.09 -11.28
N ASP A 123 12.58 5.79 -11.24
CA ASP A 123 12.44 7.20 -11.61
C ASP A 123 11.74 8.04 -10.52
N LEU A 124 11.88 7.63 -9.25
CA LEU A 124 11.28 8.33 -8.11
C LEU A 124 12.14 9.46 -7.54
N ASP A 125 13.35 9.68 -8.07
CA ASP A 125 14.23 10.75 -7.65
C ASP A 125 13.55 12.12 -7.76
N GLY A 126 13.61 12.92 -6.69
CA GLY A 126 12.91 14.20 -6.59
C GLY A 126 11.42 14.09 -6.24
N ALA A 127 10.90 12.87 -6.09
CA ALA A 127 9.55 12.56 -5.61
C ALA A 127 9.56 11.56 -4.45
N ASP A 128 10.65 11.50 -3.67
CA ASP A 128 10.80 10.58 -2.52
C ASP A 128 9.67 10.70 -1.49
N TRP A 129 9.17 11.92 -1.30
CA TRP A 129 8.02 12.20 -0.43
C TRP A 129 6.76 11.45 -0.87
N ALA A 130 6.62 11.15 -2.15
CA ALA A 130 5.48 10.45 -2.73
C ALA A 130 5.64 8.92 -2.72
N LYS A 131 6.86 8.41 -2.53
CA LYS A 131 7.24 7.00 -2.63
C LYS A 131 6.28 6.10 -1.86
N THR A 132 6.02 6.40 -0.60
CA THR A 132 5.12 5.61 0.26
C THR A 132 3.69 5.54 -0.30
N TYR A 133 3.16 6.62 -0.87
CA TYR A 133 1.81 6.64 -1.42
C TYR A 133 1.72 5.87 -2.74
N ILE A 134 2.75 6.01 -3.60
CA ILE A 134 2.86 5.29 -4.87
C ILE A 134 2.85 3.77 -4.61
N TYR A 135 3.70 3.28 -3.72
CA TYR A 135 3.74 1.85 -3.42
C TYR A 135 2.45 1.34 -2.73
N LYS A 136 1.81 2.14 -1.86
CA LYS A 136 0.49 1.77 -1.31
C LYS A 136 -0.57 1.61 -2.40
N LEU A 137 -0.58 2.48 -3.41
CA LEU A 137 -1.50 2.34 -4.55
C LEU A 137 -1.14 1.14 -5.43
N LEU A 138 0.14 0.80 -5.57
CA LEU A 138 0.58 -0.40 -6.27
C LEU A 138 0.08 -1.67 -5.56
N GLU A 139 0.21 -1.70 -4.24
CA GLU A 139 -0.28 -2.81 -3.41
C GLU A 139 -1.80 -2.96 -3.41
N LYS A 140 -2.54 -1.84 -3.45
CA LYS A 140 -4.00 -1.85 -3.60
C LYS A 140 -4.46 -2.20 -5.02
N GLY A 141 -3.53 -2.44 -5.97
CA GLY A 141 -3.85 -2.74 -7.37
C GLY A 141 -4.38 -1.54 -8.17
N VAL A 142 -4.29 -0.32 -7.63
CA VAL A 142 -4.75 0.92 -8.26
C VAL A 142 -3.81 1.33 -9.40
N ILE A 143 -2.51 1.16 -9.17
CA ILE A 143 -1.47 1.31 -10.20
C ILE A 143 -0.82 -0.05 -10.47
N SER A 144 -0.18 -0.18 -11.62
CA SER A 144 0.41 -1.44 -12.09
C SER A 144 1.94 -1.33 -12.19
N LYS A 145 2.62 -2.47 -12.13
CA LYS A 145 4.05 -2.57 -12.45
C LYS A 145 4.23 -2.26 -13.95
N SER A 146 5.05 -1.26 -14.27
CA SER A 146 5.43 -0.97 -15.65
C SER A 146 6.62 -1.82 -16.08
N ALA A 147 6.66 -2.21 -17.35
CA ALA A 147 7.74 -3.04 -17.89
C ALA A 147 9.09 -2.30 -17.88
N ASP A 148 9.07 -0.98 -18.05
CA ASP A 148 10.24 -0.10 -17.98
C ASP A 148 10.60 0.35 -16.55
N LYS A 149 9.88 -0.16 -15.54
CA LYS A 149 10.02 0.21 -14.12
C LYS A 149 9.89 1.73 -13.87
N LYS A 150 9.16 2.48 -14.72
CA LYS A 150 8.90 3.92 -14.50
C LYS A 150 7.50 4.21 -13.98
N PHE A 151 7.40 5.17 -13.05
CA PHE A 151 6.12 5.71 -12.58
C PHE A 151 5.80 7.09 -13.19
N ASN A 152 6.82 7.85 -13.59
CA ASN A 152 6.78 9.24 -14.05
C ASN A 152 6.14 10.19 -13.02
N PRO A 153 6.68 10.29 -11.79
CA PRO A 153 6.01 11.01 -10.69
C PRO A 153 5.76 12.49 -10.97
N ASN A 154 6.64 13.14 -11.74
CA ASN A 154 6.63 14.57 -11.97
C ASN A 154 5.86 14.99 -13.23
N THR A 155 5.26 14.06 -13.97
CA THR A 155 4.43 14.39 -15.13
C THR A 155 3.00 14.66 -14.70
N ASN A 156 2.31 15.55 -15.41
CA ASN A 156 0.89 15.79 -15.19
C ASN A 156 0.07 14.53 -15.52
N ILE A 157 -1.00 14.32 -14.77
CA ILE A 157 -1.93 13.20 -14.98
C ILE A 157 -3.16 13.67 -15.75
N THR A 158 -3.61 12.86 -16.72
CA THR A 158 -4.84 13.14 -17.45
C THR A 158 -6.08 12.85 -16.62
N ARG A 159 -7.21 13.44 -17.00
CA ARG A 159 -8.52 13.18 -16.38
C ARG A 159 -8.93 11.71 -16.49
N ALA A 160 -8.66 11.05 -17.62
CA ALA A 160 -8.92 9.62 -17.81
C ALA A 160 -8.07 8.73 -16.88
N GLU A 161 -6.78 9.02 -16.73
CA GLU A 161 -5.91 8.27 -15.82
C GLU A 161 -6.32 8.45 -14.35
N PHE A 162 -6.63 9.68 -13.94
CA PHE A 162 -7.17 9.95 -12.62
C PHE A 162 -8.48 9.19 -12.39
N ALA A 163 -9.41 9.24 -13.36
CA ALA A 163 -10.69 8.54 -13.27
C ALA A 163 -10.51 7.02 -13.08
N LYS A 164 -9.59 6.41 -13.81
CA LYS A 164 -9.21 5.00 -13.61
C LYS A 164 -8.73 4.75 -12.19
N MET A 165 -7.76 5.52 -11.72
CA MET A 165 -7.18 5.31 -10.39
C MET A 165 -8.21 5.50 -9.27
N ALA A 166 -9.06 6.53 -9.36
CA ALA A 166 -10.12 6.79 -8.40
C ALA A 166 -11.20 5.69 -8.43
N SER A 167 -11.70 5.30 -9.61
CA SER A 167 -12.70 4.24 -9.75
C SER A 167 -12.21 2.92 -9.15
N VAL A 168 -10.96 2.52 -9.39
CA VAL A 168 -10.39 1.29 -8.83
C VAL A 168 -10.24 1.39 -7.30
N LEU A 169 -9.71 2.50 -6.78
CA LEU A 169 -9.53 2.67 -5.34
C LEU A 169 -10.87 2.63 -4.57
N PHE A 170 -11.91 3.21 -5.16
CA PHE A 170 -13.24 3.28 -4.56
C PHE A 170 -14.13 2.09 -4.89
N ASN A 171 -13.64 1.14 -5.69
CA ASN A 171 -14.41 -0.02 -6.14
C ASN A 171 -15.72 0.36 -6.84
N CYS A 172 -15.66 1.39 -7.70
CA CYS A 172 -16.79 1.79 -8.53
C CYS A 172 -16.90 0.83 -9.72
N GLU A 173 -17.77 -0.18 -9.59
CA GLU A 173 -17.92 -1.26 -10.56
C GLU A 173 -19.12 -1.10 -11.49
N GLU A 174 -20.09 -0.24 -11.14
CA GLU A 174 -21.28 -0.05 -11.98
C GLU A 174 -20.96 0.82 -13.20
N TYR A 175 -20.83 0.21 -14.36
CA TYR A 175 -20.72 0.89 -15.67
C TYR A 175 -21.77 0.35 -16.65
N GLY A 176 -22.02 1.07 -17.76
CA GLY A 176 -22.95 0.66 -18.82
C GLY A 176 -24.15 1.60 -19.03
N GLY A 177 -24.94 1.33 -20.06
CA GLY A 177 -25.87 2.30 -20.64
C GLY A 177 -25.18 3.15 -21.72
N THR A 178 -25.94 3.97 -22.44
CA THR A 178 -25.40 4.82 -23.50
C THR A 178 -24.33 5.77 -22.96
N ALA A 179 -23.24 5.94 -23.72
CA ALA A 179 -22.20 6.91 -23.41
C ALA A 179 -22.80 8.28 -23.07
N LYS A 180 -22.44 8.81 -21.89
CA LYS A 180 -22.92 10.12 -21.44
C LYS A 180 -22.18 11.26 -22.14
N PHE A 181 -20.89 11.07 -22.40
CA PHE A 181 -20.02 12.10 -22.94
C PHE A 181 -19.67 11.79 -24.40
N SER A 182 -19.76 12.79 -25.28
CA SER A 182 -19.51 12.65 -26.72
C SER A 182 -18.05 12.34 -27.06
N ASP A 183 -17.14 12.66 -26.16
CA ASP A 183 -15.70 12.45 -26.26
C ASP A 183 -15.22 11.19 -25.51
N VAL A 184 -16.14 10.29 -25.13
CA VAL A 184 -15.85 9.02 -24.45
C VAL A 184 -16.61 7.88 -25.15
N SER A 185 -15.90 7.12 -25.99
CA SER A 185 -16.42 5.98 -26.73
C SER A 185 -16.42 4.70 -25.91
N GLU A 186 -17.37 3.78 -26.15
CA GLU A 186 -17.42 2.46 -25.50
C GLU A 186 -16.15 1.61 -25.70
N ASN A 187 -15.40 1.88 -26.77
CA ASN A 187 -14.15 1.19 -27.09
C ASN A 187 -12.92 1.82 -26.39
N ASP A 188 -13.06 2.97 -25.74
CA ASP A 188 -11.95 3.60 -25.04
C ASP A 188 -11.58 2.82 -23.77
N TRP A 189 -10.28 2.66 -23.53
CA TRP A 189 -9.79 1.93 -22.35
C TRP A 189 -10.29 2.54 -21.03
N TYR A 190 -10.59 3.85 -21.03
CA TYR A 190 -11.08 4.59 -19.88
C TYR A 190 -12.61 4.58 -19.74
N PHE A 191 -13.36 4.11 -20.75
CA PHE A 191 -14.83 4.19 -20.81
C PHE A 191 -15.49 3.72 -19.52
N LYS A 192 -15.19 2.48 -19.10
CA LYS A 192 -15.81 1.87 -17.92
C LYS A 192 -15.53 2.65 -16.64
N TYR A 193 -14.35 3.25 -16.50
CA TYR A 193 -13.96 3.98 -15.29
C TYR A 193 -14.64 5.35 -15.24
N VAL A 194 -14.68 6.06 -16.38
CA VAL A 194 -15.38 7.35 -16.49
C VAL A 194 -16.87 7.16 -16.22
N MET A 195 -17.49 6.15 -16.85
CA MET A 195 -18.91 5.87 -16.66
C MET A 195 -19.23 5.40 -15.24
N ALA A 196 -18.34 4.66 -14.57
CA ALA A 196 -18.52 4.28 -13.17
C ALA A 196 -18.47 5.47 -12.22
N LEU A 197 -17.57 6.42 -12.44
CA LEU A 197 -17.53 7.66 -11.66
C LEU A 197 -18.70 8.60 -11.96
N TYR A 198 -19.21 8.60 -13.20
CA TYR A 198 -20.43 9.32 -13.54
C TYR A 198 -21.64 8.72 -12.79
N LYS A 199 -21.81 7.40 -12.83
CA LYS A 199 -22.91 6.71 -12.15
C LYS A 199 -22.88 6.84 -10.64
N SER A 200 -21.69 6.91 -10.03
CA SER A 200 -21.56 7.19 -8.60
C SER A 200 -21.87 8.65 -8.24
N GLY A 201 -22.10 9.52 -9.21
CA GLY A 201 -22.33 10.96 -9.02
C GLY A 201 -21.04 11.76 -8.75
N ALA A 202 -19.88 11.10 -8.76
CA ALA A 202 -18.59 11.72 -8.49
C ALA A 202 -18.13 12.66 -9.62
N VAL A 203 -18.49 12.36 -10.87
CA VAL A 203 -18.09 13.11 -12.06
C VAL A 203 -19.32 13.55 -12.85
N ASN A 204 -19.33 14.81 -13.30
CA ASN A 204 -20.38 15.36 -14.18
C ASN A 204 -19.88 15.79 -15.57
N GLY A 205 -18.59 15.64 -15.86
CA GLY A 205 -17.94 16.21 -17.05
C GLY A 205 -17.31 17.58 -16.81
N VAL A 206 -16.65 18.12 -17.83
CA VAL A 206 -16.24 19.55 -17.89
C VAL A 206 -17.36 20.42 -18.48
N SER A 207 -18.30 19.79 -19.19
CA SER A 207 -19.55 20.36 -19.66
C SER A 207 -20.66 19.30 -19.53
N GLU A 208 -21.89 19.64 -19.94
CA GLU A 208 -23.00 18.67 -19.92
C GLU A 208 -22.79 17.47 -20.86
N THR A 209 -21.90 17.61 -21.84
CA THR A 209 -21.68 16.63 -22.92
C THR A 209 -20.24 16.15 -23.04
N GLU A 210 -19.26 16.76 -22.37
CA GLU A 210 -17.85 16.42 -22.51
C GLU A 210 -17.18 16.07 -21.18
N PHE A 211 -16.30 15.07 -21.20
CA PHE A 211 -15.48 14.69 -20.05
C PHE A 211 -14.05 15.27 -20.10
N ALA A 212 -13.53 15.54 -21.30
CA ALA A 212 -12.16 15.90 -21.63
C ALA A 212 -11.13 14.87 -21.13
N PRO A 213 -11.17 13.60 -21.60
CA PRO A 213 -10.35 12.52 -21.03
C PRO A 213 -8.84 12.73 -21.14
N ASN A 214 -8.38 13.40 -22.20
CA ASN A 214 -6.96 13.62 -22.49
C ASN A 214 -6.39 14.91 -21.88
N ASP A 215 -7.25 15.77 -21.33
CA ASP A 215 -6.81 16.99 -20.65
C ASP A 215 -6.19 16.65 -19.30
N TYR A 216 -5.22 17.46 -18.86
CA TYR A 216 -4.67 17.33 -17.52
C TYR A 216 -5.68 17.79 -16.48
N ILE A 217 -5.77 17.05 -15.38
CA ILE A 217 -6.70 17.38 -14.30
C ILE A 217 -6.11 18.45 -13.38
N THR A 218 -6.93 19.42 -12.98
CA THR A 218 -6.54 20.43 -11.99
C THR A 218 -6.62 19.88 -10.57
N ARG A 219 -5.85 20.47 -9.67
CA ARG A 219 -5.86 20.10 -8.25
C ARG A 219 -7.24 20.31 -7.61
N GLN A 220 -7.95 21.37 -7.97
CA GLN A 220 -9.29 21.63 -7.42
C GLN A 220 -10.33 20.60 -7.91
N ASP A 221 -10.26 20.17 -9.18
CA ASP A 221 -11.18 19.15 -9.71
C ASP A 221 -10.97 17.79 -9.04
N MET A 222 -9.71 17.45 -8.75
CA MET A 222 -9.40 16.27 -7.95
C MET A 222 -10.06 16.31 -6.57
N CYS A 223 -10.00 17.46 -5.87
CA CYS A 223 -10.67 17.62 -4.58
C CYS A 223 -12.19 17.42 -4.70
N VAL A 224 -12.84 17.98 -5.73
CA VAL A 224 -14.29 17.83 -5.95
C VAL A 224 -14.66 16.35 -6.13
N ILE A 225 -13.92 15.62 -6.97
CA ILE A 225 -14.22 14.21 -7.25
C ILE A 225 -13.95 13.35 -6.00
N LEU A 226 -12.83 13.56 -5.31
CA LEU A 226 -12.49 12.80 -4.10
C LEU A 226 -13.44 13.09 -2.95
N ALA A 227 -13.87 14.35 -2.77
CA ALA A 227 -14.82 14.72 -1.73
C ALA A 227 -16.15 14.00 -1.92
N LYS A 228 -16.65 13.90 -3.16
CA LYS A 228 -17.85 13.13 -3.47
C LYS A 228 -17.67 11.64 -3.24
N LEU A 229 -16.57 11.05 -3.74
CA LEU A 229 -16.30 9.62 -3.58
C LEU A 229 -16.13 9.19 -2.11
N ALA A 230 -15.53 10.05 -1.29
CA ALA A 230 -15.35 9.82 0.13
C ALA A 230 -16.51 10.34 1.00
N ASN A 231 -17.55 10.88 0.38
CA ASN A 231 -18.72 11.48 1.06
C ASN A 231 -18.33 12.49 2.15
N LEU A 232 -17.39 13.38 1.83
CA LEU A 232 -16.92 14.41 2.75
C LEU A 232 -17.95 15.53 2.90
N ASP A 233 -18.00 16.13 4.08
CA ASP A 233 -18.82 17.32 4.32
C ASP A 233 -18.21 18.54 3.63
N THR A 234 -18.90 19.04 2.60
CA THR A 234 -18.50 20.19 1.78
C THR A 234 -19.25 21.48 2.14
N SER A 235 -19.98 21.49 3.25
CA SER A 235 -20.71 22.68 3.73
C SER A 235 -19.79 23.84 4.14
N THR A 236 -18.54 23.54 4.52
CA THR A 236 -17.53 24.55 4.84
C THR A 236 -16.96 25.14 3.55
N ALA A 237 -17.17 26.43 3.30
CA ALA A 237 -16.79 27.06 2.04
C ALA A 237 -15.37 27.63 1.99
N ALA A 238 -14.58 27.57 3.09
CA ALA A 238 -13.29 28.23 3.14
C ALA A 238 -12.19 27.31 3.67
N ALA A 239 -11.13 27.15 2.86
CA ALA A 239 -9.86 26.59 3.28
C ALA A 239 -8.88 27.74 3.55
N ASP A 240 -8.11 27.65 4.63
CA ASP A 240 -7.09 28.65 4.98
C ASP A 240 -5.84 28.51 4.09
N PHE A 241 -5.90 29.05 2.87
CA PHE A 241 -4.76 29.12 1.94
C PHE A 241 -4.56 30.55 1.47
N ALA A 242 -3.29 30.92 1.22
CA ALA A 242 -2.90 32.25 0.78
C ALA A 242 -3.52 32.65 -0.58
N ASP A 243 -3.81 31.66 -1.43
CA ASP A 243 -4.44 31.78 -2.75
C ASP A 243 -5.91 31.27 -2.73
N SER A 244 -6.57 31.31 -1.58
CA SER A 244 -7.96 30.85 -1.44
C SER A 244 -8.96 31.57 -2.35
N THR A 245 -8.65 32.81 -2.74
CA THR A 245 -9.46 33.60 -3.70
C THR A 245 -9.40 33.06 -5.13
N ASP A 246 -8.40 32.26 -5.46
CA ASP A 246 -8.22 31.68 -6.79
C ASP A 246 -8.98 30.35 -6.94
N ILE A 247 -9.56 29.82 -5.85
CA ILE A 247 -10.35 28.60 -5.86
C ILE A 247 -11.70 28.91 -6.51
N ALA A 248 -12.07 28.12 -7.53
CA ALA A 248 -13.35 28.31 -8.20
C ALA A 248 -14.53 28.08 -7.22
N PRO A 249 -15.64 28.83 -7.35
CA PRO A 249 -16.78 28.72 -6.43
C PRO A 249 -17.32 27.29 -6.24
N TYR A 250 -17.33 26.48 -7.29
CA TYR A 250 -17.79 25.09 -7.24
C TYR A 250 -16.87 24.16 -6.42
N ALA A 251 -15.59 24.54 -6.27
CA ALA A 251 -14.57 23.73 -5.61
C ALA A 251 -14.31 24.13 -4.15
N LEU A 252 -14.77 25.32 -3.72
CA LEU A 252 -14.57 25.86 -2.38
C LEU A 252 -14.85 24.85 -1.26
N GLY A 253 -16.06 24.26 -1.29
CA GLY A 253 -16.49 23.27 -0.31
C GLY A 253 -15.63 22.02 -0.29
N ALA A 254 -15.28 21.51 -1.47
CA ALA A 254 -14.49 20.30 -1.62
C ALA A 254 -13.03 20.49 -1.21
N VAL A 255 -12.44 21.65 -1.52
CA VAL A 255 -11.06 21.98 -1.13
C VAL A 255 -10.97 22.13 0.40
N ALA A 256 -11.94 22.80 1.02
CA ALA A 256 -12.00 22.91 2.48
C ALA A 256 -12.16 21.53 3.14
N ALA A 257 -13.08 20.70 2.65
CA ALA A 257 -13.28 19.34 3.13
C ALA A 257 -12.01 18.49 3.00
N ALA A 258 -11.36 18.52 1.83
CA ALA A 258 -10.12 17.79 1.59
C ALA A 258 -8.99 18.25 2.51
N LYS A 259 -8.89 19.55 2.83
CA LYS A 259 -7.92 20.07 3.80
C LYS A 259 -8.22 19.55 5.20
N ASN A 260 -9.47 19.66 5.65
CA ASN A 260 -9.90 19.24 6.99
C ASN A 260 -9.74 17.72 7.20
N SER A 261 -9.87 16.92 6.15
CA SER A 261 -9.63 15.48 6.17
C SER A 261 -8.16 15.07 5.99
N GLY A 262 -7.23 16.02 5.83
CA GLY A 262 -5.80 15.74 5.64
C GLY A 262 -5.44 15.19 4.25
N ILE A 263 -6.37 15.21 3.29
CA ILE A 263 -6.14 14.79 1.90
C ILE A 263 -5.21 15.78 1.19
N ILE A 264 -5.30 17.06 1.53
CA ILE A 264 -4.39 18.11 1.04
C ILE A 264 -3.83 18.93 2.22
N ASN A 265 -2.59 19.38 2.08
CA ASN A 265 -1.94 20.24 3.07
C ASN A 265 -1.53 21.62 2.50
N GLY A 266 -1.61 21.80 1.18
CA GLY A 266 -0.99 22.93 0.49
C GLY A 266 0.52 22.77 0.30
N TYR A 267 1.13 23.79 -0.28
CA TYR A 267 2.59 23.93 -0.45
C TYR A 267 3.21 24.67 0.75
N SER A 268 4.54 24.71 0.80
CA SER A 268 5.29 25.35 1.89
C SER A 268 5.07 26.87 1.98
N ASP A 269 4.62 27.50 0.91
CA ASP A 269 4.25 28.92 0.83
C ASP A 269 2.80 29.20 1.26
N ASN A 270 2.13 28.20 1.86
CA ASN A 270 0.71 28.23 2.24
C ASN A 270 -0.27 28.39 1.06
N THR A 271 0.16 28.08 -0.17
CA THR A 271 -0.73 28.07 -1.35
C THR A 271 -1.31 26.67 -1.61
N PHE A 272 -2.45 26.60 -2.29
CA PHE A 272 -3.06 25.36 -2.78
C PHE A 272 -2.81 25.13 -4.28
N LYS A 273 -2.71 26.20 -5.06
CA LYS A 273 -2.60 26.27 -6.53
C LYS A 273 -3.78 25.57 -7.22
N PRO A 274 -5.02 26.09 -7.07
CA PRO A 274 -6.25 25.39 -7.47
C PRO A 274 -6.30 24.99 -8.95
N SER A 275 -5.88 25.90 -9.83
CA SER A 275 -5.89 25.71 -11.28
C SER A 275 -4.63 25.02 -11.82
N ALA A 276 -3.63 24.74 -10.98
CA ALA A 276 -2.45 24.00 -11.42
C ALA A 276 -2.82 22.55 -11.74
N PHE A 277 -2.23 22.02 -12.82
CA PHE A 277 -2.36 20.61 -13.15
C PHE A 277 -1.65 19.75 -12.11
N ALA A 278 -2.29 18.65 -11.71
CA ALA A 278 -1.74 17.74 -10.73
C ALA A 278 -0.74 16.79 -11.39
N THR A 279 0.39 16.59 -10.72
CA THR A 279 1.36 15.55 -11.08
C THR A 279 0.87 14.16 -10.65
N ARG A 280 1.44 13.11 -11.23
CA ARG A 280 1.16 11.71 -10.85
C ARG A 280 1.51 11.43 -9.38
N ALA A 281 2.57 12.05 -8.85
CA ALA A 281 2.95 11.95 -7.44
C ALA A 281 1.92 12.60 -6.51
N GLU A 282 1.44 13.81 -6.83
CA GLU A 282 0.39 14.49 -6.07
C GLU A 282 -0.93 13.71 -6.12
N CYS A 283 -1.27 13.18 -7.29
CA CYS A 283 -2.41 12.29 -7.45
C CYS A 283 -2.31 11.06 -6.54
N ALA A 284 -1.15 10.40 -6.51
CA ALA A 284 -0.93 9.24 -5.66
C ALA A 284 -1.11 9.58 -4.17
N LYS A 285 -0.56 10.71 -3.73
CA LYS A 285 -0.73 11.20 -2.35
C LYS A 285 -2.19 11.44 -2.03
N MET A 286 -2.91 12.23 -2.84
CA MET A 286 -4.30 12.58 -2.57
C MET A 286 -5.21 11.34 -2.51
N LEU A 287 -5.09 10.43 -3.48
CA LEU A 287 -5.83 9.18 -3.48
C LEU A 287 -5.54 8.34 -2.23
N CYS A 288 -4.26 8.11 -1.93
CA CYS A 288 -3.86 7.29 -0.78
C CYS A 288 -4.23 7.94 0.58
N SER A 289 -4.29 9.27 0.67
CA SER A 289 -4.75 9.97 1.87
C SER A 289 -6.26 9.90 2.05
N THR A 290 -7.01 9.55 1.01
CA THR A 290 -8.48 9.48 1.07
C THR A 290 -8.99 8.12 1.58
N LYS A 291 -8.25 7.02 1.37
CA LYS A 291 -8.70 5.65 1.71
C LYS A 291 -7.56 4.63 1.89
#